data_AF-A0A6A3ASX0-F1
#
_entry.id   AF-A0A6A3ASX0-F1
#
_cell.length_a   1.000
_cell.length_b   1.000
_cell.length_c   1.000
_cell.angle_alpha   90.00
_cell.angle_beta   90.00
_cell.angle_gamma   90.00
#
_symmetry.space_group_name_H-M   'P 1'
#
loop_
_entity.id
_entity.type
_entity.pdbx_description
1 polymer ?
#
loop_
_entity_poly.entity_id
_entity_poly.type
_entity_poly.pdbx_seq_one_letter_code
_entity_poly.pdbx_strand_id
1 'polypeptide(L)'
;MHMEQPCIGKHSQIWDNMRKIAVHLKVIDLFTAFQRRDNWKTCFTDGIHLSLEGSKVVVAEILEVLKEAEWKPSLHWKPMPTEFSDDSPYDLVAADGKTTLNPSE
;
A
#
# COMPACT_ATOMS: atom_id res chain seq x y z
N MET A 1 -37.05 -34.05 -9.30
CA MET A 1 -37.29 -32.61 -9.06
C MET A 1 -35.93 -31.93 -9.02
N HIS A 2 -35.43 -31.51 -10.18
CA HIS A 2 -34.19 -30.74 -10.26
C HIS A 2 -34.51 -29.31 -9.85
N MET A 3 -33.89 -28.85 -8.76
CA MET A 3 -33.79 -27.43 -8.49
C MET A 3 -32.55 -26.92 -9.22
N GLU A 4 -32.72 -26.33 -10.39
CA GLU A 4 -31.66 -25.54 -11.01
C GLU A 4 -31.48 -24.25 -10.20
N GLN A 5 -30.28 -24.04 -9.65
CA GLN A 5 -29.93 -22.80 -8.99
C GLN A 5 -29.61 -21.71 -10.04
N PRO A 6 -30.29 -20.54 -10.07
CA PRO A 6 -30.18 -19.58 -11.17
C PRO A 6 -28.96 -18.64 -11.14
N CYS A 7 -28.01 -18.83 -10.22
CA CYS A 7 -27.06 -17.77 -9.84
C CYS A 7 -25.60 -17.93 -10.33
N ILE A 8 -25.27 -18.99 -11.08
CA ILE A 8 -23.88 -19.29 -11.49
C ILE A 8 -23.31 -18.24 -12.48
N GLY A 9 -24.15 -17.64 -13.32
CA GLY A 9 -23.69 -16.72 -14.39
C GLY A 9 -23.11 -15.37 -13.91
N LYS A 10 -23.62 -14.80 -12.81
CA LYS A 10 -23.15 -13.48 -12.32
C LYS A 10 -21.81 -13.56 -11.60
N HIS A 11 -21.51 -14.68 -10.95
CA HIS A 11 -20.24 -14.91 -10.27
C HIS A 11 -19.08 -14.97 -11.28
N SER A 12 -19.26 -15.69 -12.40
CA SER A 12 -18.24 -15.80 -13.47
C SER A 12 -17.82 -14.44 -14.02
N GLN A 13 -18.78 -13.55 -14.31
CA GLN A 13 -18.49 -12.23 -14.89
C GLN A 13 -17.61 -11.37 -13.97
N ILE A 14 -17.85 -11.41 -12.66
CA ILE A 14 -17.05 -10.65 -11.68
C ILE A 14 -15.61 -11.18 -11.66
N TRP A 15 -15.44 -12.50 -11.59
CA TRP A 15 -14.12 -13.14 -11.61
C TRP A 15 -13.36 -12.90 -12.91
N ASP A 16 -14.05 -12.94 -14.05
CA ASP A 16 -13.46 -12.68 -15.36
C ASP A 16 -13.03 -11.21 -15.49
N ASN A 17 -13.81 -10.28 -14.95
CA ASN A 17 -13.45 -8.86 -14.92
C ASN A 17 -12.25 -8.62 -13.97
N MET A 18 -12.22 -9.26 -12.80
CA MET A 18 -11.08 -9.18 -11.88
C MET A 18 -9.80 -9.74 -12.53
N ARG A 19 -9.89 -10.86 -13.25
CA ARG A 19 -8.74 -11.42 -13.99
C ARG A 19 -8.23 -10.48 -15.07
N LYS A 20 -9.12 -9.82 -15.81
CA LYS A 20 -8.75 -8.85 -16.87
C LYS A 20 -8.01 -7.62 -16.34
N ILE A 21 -8.32 -7.15 -15.13
CA ILE A 21 -7.57 -6.04 -14.52
C ILE A 21 -6.29 -6.53 -13.83
N ALA A 22 -6.31 -7.74 -13.26
CA ALA A 22 -5.19 -8.29 -12.49
C ALA A 22 -3.90 -8.44 -13.32
N VAL A 23 -4.00 -8.69 -14.63
CA VAL A 23 -2.83 -8.77 -15.52
C VAL A 23 -2.08 -7.44 -15.67
N HIS A 24 -2.71 -6.32 -15.29
CA HIS A 24 -2.12 -4.98 -15.36
C HIS A 24 -1.81 -4.40 -13.97
N LEU A 25 -2.02 -5.16 -12.90
CA LEU A 25 -1.79 -4.70 -11.53
C LEU A 25 -0.66 -5.53 -10.90
N LYS A 26 0.13 -4.87 -10.04
CA LYS A 26 0.98 -5.59 -9.11
C LYS A 26 0.10 -6.05 -7.95
N VAL A 27 0.18 -7.34 -7.61
CA VAL A 27 -0.63 -7.97 -6.57
C VAL A 27 0.30 -8.53 -5.51
N ILE A 28 -0.10 -8.40 -4.26
CA ILE A 28 0.60 -8.96 -3.10
C ILE A 28 -0.25 -10.10 -2.53
N ASP A 29 0.32 -11.29 -2.44
CA ASP A 29 -0.30 -12.43 -1.77
C ASP A 29 -0.02 -12.37 -0.26
N LEU A 30 -0.88 -11.65 0.46
CA LEU A 30 -0.75 -11.47 1.90
C LEU A 30 -0.93 -12.78 2.69
N PHE A 31 -1.70 -13.74 2.18
CA PHE A 31 -1.92 -15.00 2.88
C PHE A 31 -0.62 -15.80 2.93
N THR A 32 0.04 -15.95 1.78
CA THR A 32 1.37 -16.57 1.70
C THR A 32 2.39 -15.76 2.50
N ALA A 33 2.38 -14.42 2.41
CA ALA A 33 3.31 -13.57 3.16
C ALA A 33 3.22 -13.76 4.68
N PHE A 34 2.01 -13.83 5.24
CA PHE A 34 1.84 -14.10 6.67
C PHE A 34 2.33 -15.51 7.05
N GLN A 35 2.02 -16.51 6.22
CA GLN A 35 2.39 -17.91 6.48
C GLN A 35 3.89 -18.22 6.39
N ARG A 36 4.73 -17.27 5.92
CA ARG A 36 6.20 -17.36 6.06
C ARG A 36 6.65 -17.40 7.53
N ARG A 37 5.78 -17.03 8.47
CA ARG A 37 5.99 -17.14 9.91
C ARG A 37 5.20 -18.31 10.49
N ASP A 38 5.83 -19.12 11.34
CA ASP A 38 5.17 -20.28 11.98
C ASP A 38 3.94 -19.89 12.82
N ASN A 39 4.00 -18.71 13.46
CA ASN A 39 2.94 -18.18 14.31
C ASN A 39 2.02 -17.17 13.60
N TRP A 40 1.85 -17.27 12.28
CA TRP A 40 1.14 -16.27 11.45
C TRP A 40 -0.22 -15.78 11.97
N LYS A 41 -0.93 -16.58 12.77
CA LYS A 41 -2.18 -16.17 13.44
C LYS A 41 -2.01 -14.92 14.32
N THR A 42 -0.82 -14.67 14.86
CA THR A 42 -0.51 -13.45 15.63
C THR A 42 -0.46 -12.18 14.77
N CYS A 43 -0.53 -12.31 13.44
CA CYS A 43 -0.69 -11.17 12.53
C CYS A 43 -2.06 -10.53 12.65
N PHE A 44 -3.01 -11.16 13.36
CA PHE A 44 -4.36 -10.64 13.57
C PHE A 44 -4.63 -10.38 15.06
N THR A 45 -5.42 -9.36 15.37
CA THR A 45 -5.85 -9.05 16.76
C THR A 45 -7.07 -9.88 17.17
N ASP A 46 -8.03 -10.04 16.25
CA ASP A 46 -9.32 -10.72 16.47
C ASP A 46 -9.61 -11.77 15.39
N GLY A 47 -8.60 -12.12 14.61
CA GLY A 47 -8.71 -13.01 13.45
C GLY A 47 -9.06 -12.31 12.13
N ILE A 48 -9.36 -11.00 12.14
CA ILE A 48 -9.65 -10.20 10.93
C ILE A 48 -8.79 -8.95 10.86
N HIS A 49 -8.75 -8.13 11.92
CA HIS A 49 -7.94 -6.91 11.94
C HIS A 49 -6.47 -7.24 12.15
N LEU A 50 -5.58 -6.51 11.48
CA LEU A 50 -4.15 -6.72 11.60
C LEU A 50 -3.64 -6.22 12.95
N SER A 51 -2.78 -7.02 13.57
CA SER A 51 -1.98 -6.60 14.71
C SER A 51 -0.86 -5.65 14.25
N LEU A 52 -0.11 -5.09 15.20
CA LEU A 52 1.11 -4.34 14.88
C LEU A 52 2.08 -5.18 14.02
N GLU A 53 2.24 -6.46 14.37
CA GLU A 53 3.13 -7.37 13.65
C GLU A 53 2.60 -7.75 12.28
N GLY A 54 1.29 -7.96 12.13
CA GLY A 54 0.67 -8.19 10.83
C GLY A 54 0.79 -6.97 9.91
N SER A 55 0.54 -5.78 10.46
CA SER A 55 0.67 -4.51 9.73
C SER A 55 2.09 -4.28 9.22
N LYS A 56 3.11 -4.62 10.01
CA LYS A 56 4.52 -4.56 9.58
C LYS A 56 4.80 -5.46 8.36
N VAL A 57 4.24 -6.66 8.33
CA VAL A 57 4.38 -7.57 7.17
C VAL A 57 3.73 -6.95 5.93
N VAL A 58 2.50 -6.44 6.05
CA VAL A 58 1.81 -5.78 4.93
C VAL A 58 2.62 -4.60 4.37
N VAL A 59 3.11 -3.72 5.24
CA VAL A 59 3.90 -2.56 4.83
C VAL A 59 5.21 -3.00 4.15
N ALA A 60 5.87 -4.04 4.65
CA ALA A 60 7.09 -4.56 4.03
C ALA A 60 6.86 -5.05 2.59
N GLU A 61 5.82 -5.86 2.36
CA GLU A 61 5.49 -6.35 1.01
C GLU A 61 5.08 -5.21 0.07
N ILE A 62 4.33 -4.20 0.57
CA ILE A 62 3.98 -3.01 -0.23
C ILE A 62 5.24 -2.24 -0.62
N LEU A 63 6.13 -1.96 0.32
CA LEU A 63 7.36 -1.20 0.06
C LEU A 63 8.29 -1.95 -0.91
N GLU A 64 8.35 -3.27 -0.84
CA GLU A 64 9.09 -4.10 -1.79
C GLU A 64 8.52 -3.96 -3.20
N VAL A 65 7.21 -4.12 -3.38
CA VAL A 65 6.55 -3.92 -4.68
C VAL A 65 6.77 -2.50 -5.22
N LEU A 66 6.63 -1.47 -4.39
CA LEU A 66 6.84 -0.08 -4.80
C LEU A 66 8.29 0.18 -5.21
N LYS A 67 9.25 -0.48 -4.55
CA LYS A 67 10.68 -0.36 -4.85
C LYS A 67 11.05 -1.04 -6.17
N GLU A 68 10.48 -2.21 -6.44
CA GLU A 68 10.78 -3.00 -7.64
C GLU A 68 9.98 -2.57 -8.87
N ALA A 69 8.86 -1.87 -8.68
CA ALA A 69 8.05 -1.39 -9.78
C ALA A 69 8.77 -0.26 -10.56
N GLU A 70 9.03 -0.50 -11.84
CA GLU A 70 9.61 0.49 -12.76
C GLU A 70 8.57 1.52 -13.26
N TRP A 71 7.66 1.95 -12.39
CA TRP A 71 6.62 2.93 -12.72
C TRP A 71 7.20 4.34 -12.89
N LYS A 72 6.61 5.12 -13.81
CA LYS A 72 6.93 6.54 -14.01
C LYS A 72 5.66 7.39 -13.95
N PRO A 73 5.54 8.33 -12.99
CA PRO A 73 6.48 8.57 -11.89
C PRO A 73 6.55 7.38 -10.92
N SER A 74 7.66 7.25 -10.19
CA SER A 74 7.81 6.23 -9.15
C SER A 74 6.90 6.56 -7.97
N LEU A 75 6.22 5.55 -7.42
CA LEU A 75 5.44 5.65 -6.19
C LEU A 75 6.23 5.28 -4.93
N HIS A 76 7.50 4.85 -5.07
CA HIS A 76 8.39 4.73 -3.93
C HIS A 76 8.66 6.13 -3.35
N TRP A 77 8.58 6.29 -2.03
CA TRP A 77 8.65 7.60 -1.36
C TRP A 77 9.98 8.34 -1.58
N LYS A 78 11.11 7.62 -1.62
CA LYS A 78 12.45 8.25 -1.82
C LYS A 78 12.57 9.17 -3.05
N PRO A 79 12.14 8.75 -4.25
CA PRO A 79 12.13 9.61 -5.43
C PRO A 79 10.89 10.52 -5.56
N MET A 80 9.89 10.42 -4.68
CA MET A 80 8.71 11.28 -4.76
C MET A 80 9.06 12.69 -4.26
N PRO A 81 8.79 13.75 -5.04
CA PRO A 81 8.96 15.11 -4.56
C PRO A 81 7.93 15.41 -3.46
N THR A 82 8.31 16.22 -2.47
CA THR A 82 7.37 16.79 -1.51
C THR A 82 6.37 17.67 -2.27
N GLU A 83 5.07 17.50 -2.01
CA GLU A 83 4.01 18.24 -2.72
C GLU A 83 4.04 19.75 -2.41
N PHE A 84 4.50 20.10 -1.22
CA PHE A 84 4.62 21.48 -0.74
C PHE A 84 6.09 21.82 -0.49
N SER A 85 6.44 23.10 -0.65
CA SER A 85 7.75 23.59 -0.23
C SER A 85 7.92 23.39 1.26
N ASP A 86 9.13 23.02 1.68
CA ASP A 86 9.48 22.99 3.11
C ASP A 86 9.43 24.41 3.72
N ASP A 87 9.54 25.44 2.89
CA ASP A 87 9.35 26.84 3.29
C ASP A 87 7.90 27.10 3.70
N SER A 88 7.72 27.40 4.98
CA SER A 88 6.49 27.86 5.58
C SER A 88 6.50 29.40 5.68
N PRO A 89 5.35 30.09 5.47
CA PRO A 89 5.24 31.51 5.78
C PRO A 89 5.43 31.84 7.27
N TYR A 90 5.52 30.80 8.13
CA TYR A 90 5.81 30.93 9.56
C TYR A 90 7.27 30.63 9.92
N ASP A 91 8.13 30.28 8.95
CA ASP A 91 9.54 30.07 9.24
C ASP A 91 10.22 31.37 9.68
N LEU A 92 11.14 31.27 10.63
CA LEU A 92 11.84 32.44 11.13
C LEU A 92 12.75 32.98 10.05
N VAL A 93 12.64 34.26 9.75
CA VAL A 93 13.52 34.93 8.80
C VAL A 93 14.91 35.08 9.43
N ALA A 94 15.95 34.62 8.74
CA ALA A 94 17.33 34.79 9.15
C ALA A 94 17.73 36.28 9.17
N ALA A 95 18.86 36.58 9.81
CA ALA A 95 19.34 37.95 9.95
C ALA A 95 19.61 38.68 8.61
N ASP A 96 19.74 37.96 7.50
CA ASP A 96 19.93 38.52 6.15
C ASP A 96 18.62 39.04 5.50
N GLY A 97 17.46 38.78 6.11
CA GLY A 97 16.14 39.18 5.60
C GLY A 97 15.71 38.46 4.31
N LYS A 98 16.44 37.44 3.87
CA LYS A 98 16.23 36.74 2.59
C LYS A 98 16.06 35.24 2.76
N THR A 99 16.70 34.64 3.75
CA THR A 99 16.62 33.20 4.01
C THR A 99 15.68 32.91 5.18
N THR A 100 14.98 31.81 5.09
CA THR A 100 14.13 31.22 6.15
C THR A 100 14.94 30.17 6.90
N LEU A 101 14.75 30.09 8.22
CA LEU A 101 15.33 29.06 9.06
C LEU A 101 14.25 28.02 9.36
N ASN A 102 14.34 26.86 8.72
CA ASN A 102 13.45 25.74 8.99
C ASN A 102 13.95 24.98 10.24
N PRO A 103 13.21 24.98 11.37
CA PRO A 103 13.64 24.30 12.59
C PRO A 103 13.60 22.76 12.50
N SER A 104 13.13 22.21 11.38
CA SER A 104 13.02 20.77 11.11
C SER A 104 14.25 20.17 10.44
N GLU A 105 15.15 21.00 9.91
CA GLU A 105 16.47 20.61 9.38
C GLU A 105 17.48 20.36 10.50
#